data_AF-D0LFF9-F1
#
_entry.id   AF-D0LFF9-F1
#
_cell.length_a   1.000
_cell.length_b   1.000
_cell.length_c   1.000
_cell.angle_alpha   90.00
_cell.angle_beta   90.00
_cell.angle_gamma   90.00
#
_symmetry.space_group_name_H-M   'P 1'
#
loop_
_entity.id
_entity.type
_entity.pdbx_description
1 polymer ?
#
loop_
_entity_poly.entity_id
_entity_poly.type
_entity_poly.pdbx_seq_one_letter_code
_entity_poly.pdbx_strand_id
1 'polypeptide(L)' 'MTENIDPAVSPPSNRVAPKRLRVPLAALALIVRPPGRPAAIRAFTAAEATEARAYAEATGATVEQLEHRTGRDVTG' A
#
# COMPACT_ATOMS: atom_id res chain seq x y z
N MET A 1 18.76 48.39 -12.71
CA MET A 1 19.20 47.68 -11.49
C MET A 1 18.21 46.56 -11.29
N THR A 2 18.63 45.31 -11.50
CA THR A 2 17.73 44.14 -11.46
C THR A 2 17.83 43.52 -10.08
N GLU A 3 16.71 43.44 -9.37
CA GLU A 3 16.63 42.88 -8.03
C GLU A 3 16.66 41.34 -8.08
N ASN A 4 17.61 40.74 -7.36
CA ASN A 4 17.70 39.29 -7.19
C ASN A 4 16.70 38.86 -6.12
N ILE A 5 15.68 38.09 -6.49
CA ILE A 5 14.76 37.47 -5.55
C ILE A 5 15.46 36.23 -4.99
N ASP A 6 15.91 36.32 -3.74
CA ASP A 6 16.50 35.21 -2.99
C ASP A 6 15.45 34.09 -2.77
N PRO A 7 15.71 32.83 -3.18
CA PRO A 7 14.77 31.72 -3.04
C PRO A 7 14.58 31.24 -1.59
N ALA A 8 15.27 31.85 -0.62
CA ALA A 8 15.29 31.44 0.78
C ALA A 8 14.10 31.96 1.62
N VAL A 9 13.30 32.90 1.09
CA VAL A 9 12.17 33.46 1.84
C VAL A 9 10.90 32.67 1.52
N SER A 10 10.68 31.60 2.28
CA SER A 10 9.36 30.95 2.29
C SER A 10 8.32 31.92 2.89
N PRO A 11 7.16 32.12 2.24
CA PRO A 11 6.10 32.95 2.81
C PRO A 11 5.66 32.42 4.18
N PRO A 12 5.21 33.28 5.10
CA PRO A 12 4.78 32.84 6.43
C PRO A 12 3.66 31.81 6.31
N SER A 13 3.95 30.58 6.74
CA SER A 13 2.97 29.51 6.81
C SER A 13 1.99 29.81 7.94
N ASN A 14 0.75 30.16 7.60
CA ASN A 14 -0.33 30.28 8.58
C ASN A 14 -0.73 28.89 9.08
N ARG A 15 -0.04 28.41 10.11
CA ARG A 15 -0.34 27.13 10.76
C ARG A 15 -1.51 27.33 11.73
N VAL A 16 -2.72 27.13 11.24
CA VAL A 16 -3.91 27.06 12.10
C VAL A 16 -3.98 25.68 12.74
N ALA A 17 -3.98 25.64 14.07
CA ALA A 17 -4.21 24.40 14.80
C ALA A 17 -5.60 23.84 14.45
N PRO A 18 -5.73 22.55 14.06
CA PRO A 18 -7.03 21.97 13.77
C PRO A 18 -7.95 22.04 15.00
N LYS A 19 -9.21 22.44 14.82
CA LYS A 19 -10.22 22.30 15.88
C LYS A 19 -10.34 20.82 16.25
N ARG A 20 -9.87 20.46 17.44
CA ARG A 20 -9.98 19.11 17.98
C ARG A 20 -11.42 18.88 18.46
N LEU A 21 -12.26 18.31 17.60
CA LEU A 21 -13.54 17.78 18.05
C LEU A 21 -13.30 16.59 18.98
N ARG A 22 -13.96 16.58 20.14
CA ARG A 22 -14.01 15.40 21.01
C ARG A 22 -15.05 14.45 20.41
N VAL A 23 -14.58 13.36 19.79
CA VAL A 23 -15.43 12.31 19.23
C VAL A 23 -15.14 10.99 19.95
N PRO A 24 -16.14 10.11 20.13
CA PRO A 24 -15.92 8.79 20.70
C PRO A 24 -15.02 7.95 19.76
N LEU A 25 -14.16 7.10 20.34
CA LEU A 25 -13.25 6.23 19.59
C LEU A 25 -13.98 5.38 18.54
N ALA A 26 -15.18 4.91 18.86
CA ALA A 26 -16.02 4.12 17.96
C ALA A 26 -16.50 4.88 16.70
N ALA A 27 -16.43 6.22 16.71
CA ALA A 27 -16.77 7.05 15.55
C ALA A 27 -15.56 7.35 14.65
N LEU A 28 -14.37 6.85 14.99
CA LEU A 28 -13.18 7.01 14.17
C LEU A 28 -13.09 5.87 13.15
N ALA A 29 -12.79 6.20 11.90
CA ALA A 29 -12.49 5.23 10.86
C ALA A 29 -10.97 5.04 10.74
N LEU A 30 -10.51 3.79 10.69
CA LEU A 30 -9.10 3.47 10.48
C LEU A 30 -8.83 3.31 8.98
N ILE A 31 -8.01 4.21 8.42
CA ILE A 31 -7.61 4.14 7.01
C ILE A 31 -6.28 3.39 6.94
N VAL A 32 -6.31 2.15 6.45
CA VAL A 32 -5.08 1.42 6.09
C VAL A 32 -4.69 1.80 4.67
N ARG A 33 -3.46 2.30 4.50
CA ARG A 33 -2.82 2.38 3.18
C ARG A 33 -1.82 1.23 3.07
N PRO A 34 -2.15 0.14 2.35
CA PRO A 34 -1.20 -0.93 2.10
C PRO A 34 0.04 -0.35 1.40
N PRO A 35 1.26 -0.67 1.86
CA PRO A 35 2.46 -0.28 1.13
C PRO A 35 2.47 -0.97 -0.25
N GLY A 36 2.93 -0.26 -1.28
CA GLY A 36 3.10 -0.80 -2.63
C GLY A 36 1.98 -0.45 -3.62
N ARG A 37 1.81 -1.28 -4.66
CA ARG A 37 0.76 -1.16 -5.68
C ARG A 37 -0.36 -2.16 -5.37
N PRO A 38 -1.38 -1.81 -4.58
CA PRO A 38 -2.44 -2.75 -4.21
C PRO A 38 -3.21 -3.29 -5.43
N ALA A 39 -3.34 -2.50 -6.49
CA ALA A 39 -3.91 -2.95 -7.76
C ALA A 39 -3.05 -3.98 -8.51
N ALA A 40 -1.77 -4.12 -8.16
CA ALA A 40 -0.89 -5.17 -8.68
C ALA A 40 -1.03 -6.50 -7.91
N ILE A 41 -1.72 -6.51 -6.77
CA ILE A 41 -1.99 -7.71 -6.01
C ILE A 41 -3.31 -8.29 -6.53
N ARG A 42 -3.22 -9.26 -7.44
CA ARG A 42 -4.34 -10.13 -7.80
C ARG A 42 -4.37 -11.25 -6.76
N ALA A 43 -5.32 -11.19 -5.82
CA ALA A 43 -5.53 -12.30 -4.89
C ALA A 43 -6.08 -13.47 -5.70
N PHE A 44 -5.29 -14.54 -5.83
CA PHE A 44 -5.81 -15.81 -6.33
C PHE A 44 -6.82 -16.32 -5.30
N THR A 45 -8.09 -16.19 -5.63
CA THR A 45 -9.19 -16.66 -4.81
C THR A 45 -9.25 -18.18 -4.84
N ALA A 46 -9.86 -18.80 -3.83
CA ALA A 46 -10.04 -20.25 -3.78
C ALA A 46 -10.76 -20.82 -5.03
N ALA A 47 -11.55 -19.98 -5.73
CA ALA A 47 -12.21 -20.34 -6.99
C ALA A 47 -11.22 -20.61 -8.14
N GLU A 48 -10.08 -19.92 -8.17
CA GLU A 48 -9.09 -20.02 -9.25
C GLU A 48 -8.14 -21.21 -9.08
N ALA A 49 -8.17 -21.89 -7.92
CA ALA A 49 -7.35 -23.08 -7.66
C ALA A 49 -7.72 -24.27 -8.56
N THR A 50 -9.02 -24.41 -8.87
CA THR A 50 -9.51 -25.49 -9.76
C THR A 50 -9.05 -25.25 -11.19
N GLU A 51 -9.14 -24.02 -11.68
CA GLU A 51 -8.69 -23.64 -13.02
C GLU A 51 -7.17 -23.78 -13.17
N ALA A 52 -6.41 -23.37 -12.15
CA ALA A 52 -4.95 -23.53 -12.15
C ALA A 52 -4.53 -25.00 -12.22
N ARG A 53 -5.21 -25.90 -11.49
CA ARG A 53 -4.95 -27.35 -11.56
C ARG A 53 -5.30 -27.93 -12.93
N ALA A 54 -6.43 -27.55 -13.51
CA ALA A 54 -6.85 -28.00 -14.83
C ALA A 54 -5.85 -27.58 -15.92
N TYR A 55 -5.33 -26.34 -15.85
CA TYR A 55 -4.29 -25.87 -16.76
C TYR A 55 -2.97 -26.63 -16.60
N ALA A 56 -2.55 -26.89 -15.36
CA ALA A 56 -1.32 -27.63 -15.09
C ALA A 56 -1.41 -29.06 -15.64
N GLU A 57 -2.52 -29.76 -15.41
CA GLU A 57 -2.75 -31.10 -15.97
C GLU A 57 -2.72 -31.08 -17.51
N ALA A 58 -3.38 -30.11 -18.15
CA ALA A 58 -3.40 -29.96 -19.60
C ALA A 58 -2.02 -29.69 -20.23
N THR A 59 -1.09 -29.13 -19.45
CA THR A 59 0.26 -28.76 -19.91
C THR A 59 1.36 -29.69 -19.40
N GLY A 60 1.01 -30.72 -18.62
CA GLY A 60 1.98 -31.61 -17.96
C GLY A 60 2.79 -30.91 -16.87
N ALA A 61 2.30 -29.79 -16.34
CA ALA A 61 2.92 -29.02 -15.27
C ALA A 61 2.31 -29.37 -13.89
N THR A 62 2.82 -28.73 -12.85
CA THR A 62 2.33 -28.89 -11.46
C THR A 62 2.05 -27.53 -10.84
N VAL A 63 1.11 -27.48 -9.89
CA VAL A 63 0.76 -26.26 -9.16
C VAL A 63 1.53 -26.23 -7.84
N GLU A 64 2.36 -25.20 -7.64
CA GLU A 64 3.03 -24.93 -6.37
C GLU A 64 2.29 -23.82 -5.61
N GLN A 65 1.98 -24.06 -4.34
CA GLN A 65 1.42 -23.04 -3.47
C GLN A 65 2.57 -22.31 -2.77
N LEU A 66 2.74 -21.03 -3.08
CA LEU A 66 3.78 -20.22 -2.43
C LEU A 66 3.39 -19.98 -0.96
N GLU A 67 4.11 -20.64 -0.06
CA GLU A 67 4.07 -20.35 1.38
C GLU A 67 4.36 -18.85 1.57
N HIS A 68 3.57 -18.13 2.37
CA HIS A 68 3.88 -16.74 2.69
C HIS A 68 5.27 -16.67 3.36
N ARG A 69 6.28 -16.19 2.64
CA ARG A 69 7.57 -15.80 3.23
C ARG A 69 7.29 -14.65 4.20
N THR A 70 7.10 -14.98 5.47
CA THR A 70 7.05 -13.99 6.53
C THR A 70 8.40 -13.29 6.54
N GLY A 71 8.38 -11.99 6.32
CA GLY A 71 9.58 -11.20 6.06
C GLY A 71 10.57 -11.30 7.21
N ARG A 72 11.72 -11.90 6.93
CA ARG A 72 12.99 -11.56 7.57
C ARG A 72 14.08 -11.87 6.56
N ASP A 73 14.62 -10.80 5.98
CA ASP A 73 16.01 -10.64 5.56
C ASP A 73 16.11 -9.37 4.70
N VAL A 74 16.13 -8.24 5.40
CA VAL A 74 16.72 -6.98 4.94
C VAL A 74 17.73 -6.56 6.00
N THR A 75 18.83 -7.29 6.07
CA THR A 75 20.11 -6.81 6.63
C THR A 75 21.23 -7.61 5.96
N GLY A 76 22.09 -6.91 5.24
CA GLY A 76 23.22 -7.43 4.47
C GLY A 76 23.68 -6.39 3.48
#